data_AF-A0A1A0IM55-F1
#
_entry.id   AF-A0A1A0IM55-F1
#
_cell.length_a   1.000
_cell.length_b   1.000
_cell.length_c   1.000
_cell.angle_alpha   90.00
_cell.angle_beta   90.00
_cell.angle_gamma   90.00
#
_symmetry.space_group_name_H-M   'P 1'
#
loop_
_entity.id
_entity.type
_entity.pdbx_description
1 polymer ?
#
loop_
_entity_poly.entity_id
_entity_poly.type
_entity_poly.pdbx_seq_one_letter_code
_entity_poly.pdbx_strand_id
1 'polypeptide(L)'
;MTDIIDDTSGPVPTSPFPHSPLSFTAADLDTIGHLSGVELNDVARTTQRLARQAEARTALLAYRIGQSIADDMLIVTATRPHTHHAVDKAAIAEISLQLGISRSLARRYAILGAHLTDLPHTTLAFLDGHIRLSRIEIVADQLSILDPSLRAQAEPLALELTRRTSADSTLRDQLTELVIALDPDAAAHARRDFADRNQNIHIRPDTHGHVTLDGCLPAEQGVHLAERISALITERLCSDDPRTPGRRRVAALADIQGLPGAYLTCHCGSTDCPATPSDPATPPDGQTDCDTAPFDD
;
A
#
# COMPACT_ATOMS: atom_id res chain seq x y z
N MET A 1 -16.64 -52.80 -23.70
CA MET A 1 -15.33 -53.46 -23.58
C MET A 1 -14.32 -52.48 -24.16
N THR A 2 -13.61 -51.65 -23.41
CA THR A 2 -13.43 -51.51 -21.96
C THR A 2 -12.89 -50.10 -21.74
N ASP A 3 -13.21 -49.51 -20.60
CA ASP A 3 -12.71 -48.23 -20.09
C ASP A 3 -11.19 -48.07 -20.19
N ILE A 4 -10.75 -46.88 -20.56
CA ILE A 4 -9.41 -46.36 -20.28
C ILE A 4 -9.63 -45.13 -19.41
N ILE A 5 -9.76 -45.36 -18.11
CA ILE A 5 -9.54 -44.34 -17.08
C ILE A 5 -8.09 -44.52 -16.66
N ASP A 6 -7.27 -43.53 -17.01
CA ASP A 6 -5.89 -43.39 -16.57
C ASP A 6 -5.90 -43.07 -15.07
N ASP A 7 -5.64 -44.09 -14.26
CA ASP A 7 -5.45 -43.99 -12.82
C ASP A 7 -4.05 -43.45 -12.55
N THR A 8 -3.87 -42.14 -12.71
CA THR A 8 -2.66 -41.42 -12.27
C THR A 8 -2.84 -40.88 -10.86
N SER A 9 -3.36 -41.70 -9.94
CA SER A 9 -3.39 -41.39 -8.51
C SER A 9 -2.03 -41.70 -7.89
N GLY A 10 -1.04 -40.82 -8.10
CA GLY A 10 0.14 -40.79 -7.24
C GLY A 10 -0.31 -40.62 -5.78
N PRO A 11 0.46 -41.11 -4.79
CA PRO A 11 0.08 -40.97 -3.38
C PRO A 11 -0.17 -39.50 -3.09
N VAL A 12 -1.42 -39.16 -2.72
CA VAL A 12 -1.77 -37.82 -2.27
C VAL A 12 -0.83 -37.51 -1.11
N PRO A 13 -0.02 -36.44 -1.19
CA PRO A 13 0.87 -36.10 -0.09
C PRO A 13 0.03 -35.95 1.17
N THR A 14 0.25 -36.84 2.14
CA THR A 14 -0.41 -36.78 3.44
C THR A 14 0.10 -35.52 4.13
N SER A 15 -0.66 -34.44 3.98
CA SER A 15 -0.34 -33.21 4.68
C SER A 15 -0.49 -33.43 6.19
N PRO A 16 0.47 -32.95 6.99
CA PRO A 16 0.38 -33.02 8.45
C PRO A 16 -0.68 -32.07 9.03
N PHE A 17 -1.27 -31.19 8.20
CA PHE A 17 -2.32 -30.28 8.64
C PHE A 17 -3.72 -30.85 8.31
N PRO A 18 -4.72 -30.66 9.21
CA PRO A 18 -6.09 -31.06 8.91
C PRO A 18 -6.56 -30.27 7.69
N HIS A 19 -6.76 -30.97 6.59
CA HIS A 19 -7.49 -30.47 5.44
C HIS A 19 -8.78 -31.26 5.41
N SER A 20 -9.87 -30.68 5.92
CA SER A 20 -11.13 -31.02 5.29
C SER A 20 -11.04 -30.37 3.91
N PRO A 21 -10.97 -31.12 2.79
CA PRO A 21 -11.13 -30.49 1.50
C PRO A 21 -12.44 -29.71 1.56
N LEU A 22 -12.40 -28.41 1.26
CA LEU A 22 -13.62 -27.68 1.01
C LEU A 22 -14.20 -28.27 -0.27
N SER A 23 -15.10 -29.25 -0.12
CA SER A 23 -15.80 -29.84 -1.25
C SER A 23 -16.90 -28.87 -1.64
N PHE A 24 -16.71 -28.18 -2.77
CA PHE A 24 -17.75 -27.36 -3.35
C PHE A 24 -18.60 -28.23 -4.28
N THR A 25 -19.83 -28.49 -3.88
CA THR A 25 -20.80 -29.31 -4.61
C THR A 25 -21.96 -28.44 -5.11
N ALA A 26 -22.74 -28.95 -6.06
CA ALA A 26 -23.97 -28.27 -6.49
C ALA A 26 -24.96 -28.04 -5.33
N ALA A 27 -24.90 -28.88 -4.29
CA ALA A 27 -25.72 -28.73 -3.09
C ALA A 27 -25.36 -27.49 -2.25
N ASP A 28 -24.14 -26.95 -2.35
CA ASP A 28 -23.76 -25.74 -1.63
C ASP A 28 -24.48 -24.50 -2.17
N LEU A 29 -24.67 -24.43 -3.50
CA LEU A 29 -25.42 -23.34 -4.13
C LEU A 29 -26.88 -23.34 -3.68
N ASP A 30 -27.50 -24.53 -3.62
CA ASP A 30 -28.86 -24.70 -3.13
C ASP A 30 -28.96 -24.34 -1.64
N THR A 31 -28.01 -24.81 -0.83
CA THR A 31 -27.95 -24.51 0.60
C THR A 31 -27.83 -23.00 0.85
N ILE A 32 -26.90 -22.32 0.17
CA ILE A 32 -26.72 -20.86 0.28
C ILE A 32 -28.01 -20.11 -0.08
N GLY A 33 -28.75 -20.56 -1.10
CA GLY A 33 -30.01 -19.96 -1.54
C GLY A 33 -31.15 -20.04 -0.52
N HIS A 34 -31.07 -20.97 0.44
CA HIS A 34 -32.11 -21.21 1.45
C HIS A 34 -31.76 -20.69 2.86
N LEU A 35 -30.56 -20.15 3.07
CA LEU A 35 -30.16 -19.58 4.36
C LEU A 35 -30.95 -18.32 4.71
N SER A 36 -31.35 -18.18 5.96
CA SER A 36 -31.88 -16.92 6.49
C SER A 36 -30.79 -15.84 6.57
N GLY A 37 -31.20 -14.58 6.71
CA GLY A 37 -30.25 -13.45 6.83
C GLY A 37 -29.26 -13.56 7.99
N VAL A 38 -29.63 -14.18 9.10
CA VAL A 38 -28.73 -14.42 10.24
C VAL A 38 -27.74 -15.54 9.92
N GLU A 39 -28.24 -16.65 9.38
CA GLU A 39 -27.41 -17.79 8.98
C GLU A 39 -26.40 -17.39 7.88
N LEU A 40 -26.80 -16.55 6.92
CA LEU A 40 -25.91 -16.00 5.90
C LEU A 40 -24.72 -15.27 6.52
N ASN A 41 -24.94 -14.44 7.54
CA ASN A 41 -23.88 -13.71 8.21
C ASN A 41 -22.93 -14.63 8.99
N ASP A 42 -23.46 -15.67 9.64
CA ASP A 42 -22.65 -16.61 10.44
C ASP A 42 -21.84 -17.55 9.55
N VAL A 43 -22.46 -18.09 8.49
CA VAL A 43 -21.80 -18.91 7.48
C VAL A 43 -20.74 -18.09 6.75
N ALA A 44 -21.05 -16.87 6.29
CA ALA A 44 -20.08 -16.02 5.63
C ALA A 44 -18.88 -15.69 6.53
N ARG A 45 -19.10 -15.36 7.81
CA ARG A 45 -18.01 -15.11 8.78
C ARG A 45 -17.14 -16.34 9.01
N THR A 46 -17.75 -17.52 9.15
CA THR A 46 -17.05 -18.78 9.37
C THR A 46 -16.22 -19.17 8.15
N THR A 47 -16.80 -19.09 6.95
CA THR A 47 -16.12 -19.35 5.68
C THR A 47 -14.96 -18.38 5.47
N GLN A 48 -15.17 -17.09 5.76
CA GLN A 48 -14.11 -16.09 5.66
C GLN A 48 -12.96 -16.35 6.65
N ARG A 49 -13.26 -16.83 7.86
CA ARG A 49 -12.23 -17.25 8.83
C ARG A 49 -11.44 -18.43 8.28
N LEU A 50 -12.09 -19.49 7.77
CA LEU A 50 -11.40 -20.64 7.18
C LEU A 50 -10.49 -20.24 6.01
N ALA A 51 -10.97 -19.36 5.13
CA ALA A 51 -10.17 -18.81 4.03
C ALA A 51 -8.91 -18.08 4.55
N ARG A 52 -9.04 -17.28 5.61
CA ARG A 52 -7.89 -16.59 6.24
C ARG A 52 -6.92 -17.55 6.90
N GLN A 53 -7.40 -18.60 7.55
CA GLN A 53 -6.52 -19.62 8.12
C GLN A 53 -5.75 -20.38 7.04
N ALA A 54 -6.38 -20.65 5.89
CA ALA A 54 -5.71 -21.22 4.73
C ALA A 54 -4.66 -20.25 4.18
N GLU A 55 -5.02 -18.97 3.99
CA GLU A 55 -4.09 -17.91 3.58
C GLU A 55 -2.87 -17.80 4.51
N ALA A 56 -3.08 -17.88 5.82
CA ALA A 56 -2.01 -17.84 6.81
C ALA A 56 -1.03 -19.00 6.66
N ARG A 57 -1.55 -20.22 6.49
CA ARG A 57 -0.72 -21.41 6.24
C ARG A 57 0.03 -21.29 4.91
N THR A 58 -0.63 -20.81 3.87
CA THR A 58 -0.01 -20.57 2.55
C THR A 58 1.14 -19.57 2.65
N ALA A 59 0.98 -18.46 3.38
CA ALA A 59 2.05 -17.47 3.57
C ALA A 59 3.26 -18.06 4.31
N LEU A 60 3.04 -18.86 5.37
CA LEU A 60 4.12 -19.53 6.10
C LEU A 60 4.83 -20.59 5.25
N LEU A 61 4.08 -21.38 4.46
CA LEU A 61 4.64 -22.35 3.53
C LEU A 61 5.44 -21.67 2.42
N ALA A 62 4.94 -20.57 1.86
CA ALA A 62 5.64 -19.76 0.87
C ALA A 62 7.02 -19.33 1.39
N TYR A 63 7.08 -18.83 2.63
CA TYR A 63 8.35 -18.46 3.24
C TYR A 63 9.32 -19.65 3.37
N ARG A 64 8.83 -20.82 3.79
CA ARG A 64 9.66 -22.05 3.88
C ARG A 64 10.16 -22.54 2.51
N ILE A 65 9.33 -22.45 1.46
CA ILE A 65 9.76 -22.71 0.08
C ILE A 65 10.87 -21.74 -0.34
N GLY A 66 10.70 -20.45 -0.03
CA GLY A 66 11.73 -19.45 -0.32
C GLY A 66 13.04 -19.72 0.42
N GLN A 67 12.97 -20.11 1.70
CA GLN A 67 14.15 -20.49 2.49
C GLN A 67 14.88 -21.69 1.90
N SER A 68 14.18 -22.75 1.47
CA SER A 68 14.85 -23.93 0.90
C SER A 68 15.64 -23.58 -0.36
N ILE A 69 15.11 -22.71 -1.21
CA ILE A 69 15.82 -22.23 -2.41
C ILE A 69 17.04 -21.38 -2.03
N ALA A 70 16.92 -20.54 -1.00
CA ALA A 70 18.04 -19.75 -0.52
C ALA A 70 19.16 -20.66 0.01
N ASP A 71 18.82 -21.67 0.81
CA ASP A 71 19.77 -22.64 1.36
C ASP A 71 20.46 -23.45 0.24
N ASP A 72 19.70 -23.95 -0.73
CA ASP A 72 20.23 -24.69 -1.89
C ASP A 72 21.18 -23.82 -2.72
N MET A 73 20.83 -22.55 -2.94
CA MET A 73 21.69 -21.64 -3.70
C MET A 73 22.95 -21.26 -2.93
N LEU A 74 22.91 -21.13 -1.61
CA LEU A 74 24.10 -20.85 -0.80
C LEU A 74 25.11 -22.00 -0.85
N ILE A 75 24.64 -23.25 -0.94
CA ILE A 75 25.50 -24.42 -1.17
C ILE A 75 26.20 -24.34 -2.53
N VAL A 76 25.55 -23.75 -3.55
CA VAL A 76 26.06 -23.68 -4.93
C VAL A 76 26.91 -22.43 -5.21
N THR A 77 26.73 -21.32 -4.48
CA THR A 77 27.20 -19.99 -4.89
C THR A 77 28.30 -19.34 -4.05
N ALA A 78 29.10 -20.11 -3.31
CA ALA A 78 30.22 -19.65 -2.47
C ALA A 78 31.36 -18.86 -3.18
N THR A 79 31.17 -18.35 -4.40
CA THR A 79 32.23 -17.74 -5.24
C THR A 79 31.90 -16.38 -5.88
N ARG A 80 30.75 -15.71 -5.63
CA ARG A 80 30.42 -14.42 -6.29
C ARG A 80 29.76 -13.35 -5.41
N PRO A 81 30.18 -12.07 -5.49
CA PRO A 81 29.72 -10.98 -4.60
C PRO A 81 28.36 -10.32 -4.92
N HIS A 82 27.48 -10.93 -5.73
CA HIS A 82 26.13 -10.39 -6.05
C HIS A 82 24.99 -11.42 -5.86
N THR A 83 25.15 -12.31 -4.90
CA THR A 83 24.27 -13.48 -4.71
C THR A 83 22.92 -13.15 -4.05
N HIS A 84 22.84 -12.23 -3.10
CA HIS A 84 21.59 -11.98 -2.34
C HIS A 84 20.40 -11.59 -3.24
N HIS A 85 20.56 -10.61 -4.13
CA HIS A 85 19.47 -10.22 -5.05
C HIS A 85 19.08 -11.33 -6.04
N ALA A 86 20.03 -12.20 -6.41
CA ALA A 86 19.74 -13.35 -7.28
C ALA A 86 18.98 -14.43 -6.51
N VAL A 87 19.37 -14.69 -5.25
CA VAL A 87 18.70 -15.61 -4.33
C VAL A 87 17.26 -15.16 -4.06
N ASP A 88 17.04 -13.88 -3.73
CA ASP A 88 15.70 -13.34 -3.49
C ASP A 88 14.79 -13.51 -4.72
N LYS A 89 15.34 -13.23 -5.92
CA LYS A 89 14.59 -13.39 -7.17
C LYS A 89 14.24 -14.85 -7.46
N ALA A 90 15.16 -15.77 -7.19
CA ALA A 90 14.94 -17.21 -7.36
C ALA A 90 13.89 -17.72 -6.37
N ALA A 91 14.01 -17.36 -5.09
CA ALA A 91 13.03 -17.70 -4.05
C ALA A 91 11.62 -17.17 -4.42
N ILE A 92 11.49 -15.90 -4.82
CA ILE A 92 10.21 -15.32 -5.25
C ILE A 92 9.65 -16.04 -6.49
N ALA A 93 10.50 -16.40 -7.44
CA ALA A 93 10.08 -17.12 -8.64
C ALA A 93 9.56 -18.53 -8.28
N GLU A 94 10.25 -19.25 -7.41
CA GLU A 94 9.83 -20.58 -6.97
C GLU A 94 8.49 -20.54 -6.23
N ILE A 95 8.33 -19.63 -5.27
CA ILE A 95 7.08 -19.43 -4.54
C ILE A 95 5.92 -19.15 -5.52
N SER A 96 6.16 -18.27 -6.49
CA SER A 96 5.17 -17.91 -7.51
C SER A 96 4.75 -19.11 -8.35
N LEU A 97 5.70 -19.93 -8.78
CA LEU A 97 5.44 -21.13 -9.59
C LEU A 97 4.72 -22.22 -8.80
N GLN A 98 5.19 -22.54 -7.59
CA GLN A 98 4.62 -23.62 -6.77
C GLN A 98 3.20 -23.31 -6.29
N LEU A 99 2.90 -22.05 -6.01
CA LEU A 99 1.60 -21.65 -5.47
C LEU A 99 0.64 -21.08 -6.51
N GLY A 100 1.09 -20.90 -7.77
CA GLY A 100 0.27 -20.30 -8.83
C GLY A 100 -0.14 -18.84 -8.56
N ILE A 101 0.69 -18.09 -7.82
CA ILE A 101 0.41 -16.70 -7.42
C ILE A 101 1.31 -15.70 -8.17
N SER A 102 0.93 -14.42 -8.17
CA SER A 102 1.76 -13.37 -8.75
C SER A 102 3.10 -13.22 -8.01
N ARG A 103 4.14 -12.78 -8.72
CA ARG A 103 5.44 -12.45 -8.11
C ARG A 103 5.33 -11.39 -7.00
N SER A 104 4.38 -10.47 -7.13
CA SER A 104 4.12 -9.45 -6.11
C SER A 104 3.59 -10.08 -4.82
N LEU A 105 2.62 -11.00 -4.91
CA LEU A 105 2.09 -11.70 -3.74
C LEU A 105 3.13 -12.67 -3.14
N ALA A 106 3.87 -13.39 -3.98
CA ALA A 106 4.97 -14.25 -3.55
C ALA A 106 6.02 -13.46 -2.74
N ARG A 107 6.40 -12.26 -3.21
CA ARG A 107 7.29 -11.36 -2.47
C ARG A 107 6.70 -10.93 -1.13
N ARG A 108 5.41 -10.55 -1.10
CA ARG A 108 4.72 -10.19 0.15
C ARG A 108 4.75 -11.33 1.16
N TYR A 109 4.44 -12.56 0.75
CA TYR A 109 4.51 -13.73 1.64
C TYR A 109 5.94 -14.03 2.12
N ALA A 110 6.95 -13.89 1.26
CA ALA A 110 8.35 -14.07 1.65
C ALA A 110 8.77 -13.06 2.73
N ILE A 111 8.45 -11.77 2.54
CA ILE A 111 8.74 -10.70 3.51
C ILE A 111 7.98 -10.94 4.81
N LEU A 112 6.67 -11.20 4.71
CA LEU A 112 5.83 -11.43 5.89
C LEU A 112 6.32 -12.62 6.70
N GLY A 113 6.63 -13.75 6.07
CA GLY A 113 7.12 -14.93 6.78
C GLY A 113 8.46 -14.72 7.48
N ALA A 114 9.34 -13.88 6.92
CA ALA A 114 10.56 -13.46 7.59
C ALA A 114 10.25 -12.70 8.89
N HIS A 115 9.34 -11.71 8.84
CA HIS A 115 8.92 -10.99 10.05
C HIS A 115 8.21 -11.88 11.08
N LEU A 116 7.37 -12.81 10.62
CA LEU A 116 6.62 -13.72 11.50
C LEU A 116 7.52 -14.70 12.27
N THR A 117 8.75 -14.96 11.80
CA THR A 117 9.72 -15.80 12.52
C THR A 117 10.04 -15.24 13.91
N ASP A 118 10.03 -13.92 14.07
CA ASP A 118 10.31 -13.22 15.32
C ASP A 118 9.03 -12.72 16.04
N LEU A 119 7.85 -13.12 15.57
CA LEU A 119 6.55 -12.67 16.07
C LEU A 119 5.60 -13.87 16.32
N PRO A 120 5.86 -14.66 17.38
CA PRO A 120 5.12 -15.89 17.65
C PRO A 120 3.65 -15.66 17.97
N HIS A 121 3.29 -14.62 18.74
CA HIS A 121 1.87 -14.37 19.04
C HIS A 121 1.11 -13.88 17.81
N THR A 122 1.77 -13.10 16.95
CA THR A 122 1.20 -12.61 15.68
C THR A 122 1.02 -13.77 14.71
N THR A 123 1.97 -14.69 14.65
CA THR A 123 1.86 -15.93 13.87
C THR A 123 0.67 -16.77 14.31
N LEU A 124 0.49 -16.96 15.63
CA LEU A 124 -0.67 -17.68 16.16
C LEU A 124 -2.00 -16.95 15.86
N ALA A 125 -2.03 -15.63 16.01
CA ALA A 125 -3.21 -14.83 15.70
C ALA A 125 -3.57 -14.85 14.20
N PHE A 126 -2.57 -14.91 13.32
CA PHE A 126 -2.77 -15.05 11.88
C PHE A 126 -3.34 -16.43 11.54
N LEU A 127 -2.76 -17.49 12.11
CA LEU A 127 -3.23 -18.87 11.95
C LEU A 127 -4.64 -19.12 12.50
N ASP A 128 -5.09 -18.33 13.47
CA ASP A 128 -6.45 -18.39 14.00
C ASP A 128 -7.49 -17.79 13.03
N GLY A 129 -7.08 -16.88 12.13
CA GLY A 129 -7.89 -16.40 11.01
C GLY A 129 -8.94 -15.34 11.35
N HIS A 130 -8.96 -14.82 12.59
CA HIS A 130 -9.79 -13.67 12.95
C HIS A 130 -9.24 -12.34 12.42
N ILE A 131 -7.93 -12.25 12.21
CA ILE A 131 -7.26 -11.06 11.68
C ILE A 131 -6.95 -11.28 10.20
N ARG A 132 -7.31 -10.30 9.36
CA ARG A 132 -7.01 -10.33 7.90
C ARG A 132 -5.52 -10.13 7.63
N LEU A 133 -5.02 -10.70 6.53
CA LEU A 133 -3.62 -10.57 6.08
C LEU A 133 -3.11 -9.12 6.14
N SER A 134 -3.86 -8.16 5.62
CA SER A 134 -3.40 -6.75 5.57
C SER A 134 -3.08 -6.17 6.95
N ARG A 135 -3.82 -6.55 8.00
CA ARG A 135 -3.55 -6.09 9.37
C ARG A 135 -2.38 -6.82 10.00
N ILE A 136 -2.19 -8.10 9.68
CA ILE A 136 -1.01 -8.86 10.10
C ILE A 136 0.26 -8.28 9.47
N GLU A 137 0.23 -7.94 8.17
CA GLU A 137 1.34 -7.25 7.50
C GLU A 137 1.65 -5.91 8.17
N ILE A 138 0.62 -5.09 8.49
CA ILE A 138 0.82 -3.82 9.20
C ILE A 138 1.53 -4.03 10.54
N VAL A 139 1.12 -5.02 11.35
CA VAL A 139 1.78 -5.32 12.63
C VAL A 139 3.23 -5.77 12.39
N ALA A 140 3.42 -6.73 11.49
CA ALA A 140 4.72 -7.33 11.21
C ALA A 140 5.73 -6.28 10.73
N ASP A 141 5.33 -5.44 9.77
CA ASP A 141 6.17 -4.37 9.23
C ASP A 141 6.53 -3.34 10.31
N GLN A 142 5.56 -2.90 11.12
CA GLN A 142 5.80 -1.90 12.16
C GLN A 142 6.71 -2.40 13.28
N LEU A 143 6.59 -3.67 13.67
CA LEU A 143 7.43 -4.24 14.72
C LEU A 143 8.81 -4.69 14.23
N SER A 144 9.01 -4.81 12.91
CA SER A 144 10.28 -5.24 12.31
C SER A 144 11.45 -4.29 12.60
N ILE A 145 11.17 -3.01 12.86
CA ILE A 145 12.20 -1.99 13.10
C ILE A 145 12.73 -1.96 14.53
N LEU A 146 12.01 -2.60 15.47
CA LEU A 146 12.42 -2.70 16.86
C LEU A 146 13.49 -3.78 17.03
N ASP A 147 14.36 -3.63 18.03
CA ASP A 147 15.24 -4.72 18.45
C ASP A 147 14.43 -5.91 19.02
N PRO A 148 15.00 -7.11 19.09
CA PRO A 148 14.26 -8.31 19.51
C PRO A 148 13.58 -8.22 20.88
N SER A 149 14.16 -7.50 21.84
CA SER A 149 13.62 -7.40 23.20
C SER A 149 12.40 -6.49 23.26
N LEU A 150 12.48 -5.30 22.65
CA LEU A 150 11.35 -4.37 22.55
C LEU A 150 10.26 -4.91 21.62
N ARG A 151 10.63 -5.62 20.56
CA ARG A 151 9.68 -6.30 19.68
C ARG A 151 8.81 -7.31 20.43
N ALA A 152 9.43 -8.15 21.26
CA ALA A 152 8.71 -9.13 22.08
C ALA A 152 7.77 -8.45 23.10
N GLN A 153 8.16 -7.30 23.64
CA GLN A 153 7.30 -6.48 24.51
C GLN A 153 6.14 -5.82 23.75
N ALA A 154 6.39 -5.33 22.55
CA ALA A 154 5.42 -4.60 21.72
C ALA A 154 4.34 -5.53 21.15
N GLU A 155 4.69 -6.78 20.84
CA GLU A 155 3.83 -7.70 20.10
C GLU A 155 2.44 -7.89 20.74
N PRO A 156 2.30 -8.20 22.05
CA PRO A 156 0.99 -8.34 22.67
C PRO A 156 0.14 -7.06 22.61
N LEU A 157 0.77 -5.89 22.75
CA LEU A 157 0.12 -4.58 22.67
C LEU A 157 -0.37 -4.30 21.25
N ALA A 158 0.47 -4.59 20.24
CA ALA A 158 0.13 -4.44 18.84
C ALA A 158 -1.06 -5.33 18.43
N LEU A 159 -1.14 -6.55 18.97
CA LEU A 159 -2.28 -7.44 18.75
C LEU A 159 -3.56 -6.93 19.41
N GLU A 160 -3.47 -6.31 20.58
CA GLU A 160 -4.61 -5.67 21.21
C GLU A 160 -5.15 -4.48 20.40
N LEU A 161 -4.25 -3.65 19.86
CA LEU A 161 -4.64 -2.59 18.91
C LEU A 161 -5.31 -3.17 17.67
N THR A 162 -4.76 -4.26 17.13
CA THR A 162 -5.27 -4.91 15.92
C THR A 162 -6.68 -5.46 16.09
N ARG A 163 -7.04 -5.96 17.27
CA ARG A 163 -8.39 -6.48 17.59
C ARG A 163 -9.47 -5.41 17.64
N ARG A 164 -9.11 -4.14 17.82
CA ARG A 164 -10.07 -3.03 17.83
C ARG A 164 -10.63 -2.80 16.44
N THR A 165 -11.91 -2.42 16.37
CA THR A 165 -12.53 -2.02 15.10
C THR A 165 -12.04 -0.62 14.74
N SER A 166 -11.14 -0.54 13.76
CA SER A 166 -10.55 0.72 13.29
C SER A 166 -10.18 0.62 11.81
N ALA A 167 -10.08 1.77 11.14
CA ALA A 167 -9.49 1.84 9.81
C ALA A 167 -8.01 1.40 9.85
N ASP A 168 -7.49 0.88 8.74
CA ASP A 168 -6.09 0.44 8.67
C ASP A 168 -5.10 1.60 8.82
N SER A 169 -5.48 2.82 8.42
CA SER A 169 -4.71 4.03 8.71
C SER A 169 -4.60 4.28 10.21
N THR A 170 -5.72 4.23 10.93
CA THR A 170 -5.74 4.41 12.40
C THR A 170 -4.92 3.35 13.12
N LEU A 171 -4.96 2.08 12.67
CA LEU A 171 -4.10 1.04 13.24
C LEU A 171 -2.62 1.37 13.01
N ARG A 172 -2.26 1.81 11.79
CA ARG A 172 -0.89 2.19 11.47
C ARG A 172 -0.41 3.34 12.34
N ASP A 173 -1.24 4.35 12.56
CA ASP A 173 -0.90 5.49 13.42
C ASP A 173 -0.68 5.05 14.87
N GLN A 174 -1.58 4.22 15.42
CA GLN A 174 -1.46 3.69 16.78
C GLN A 174 -0.22 2.81 16.97
N LEU A 175 0.14 1.99 15.97
CA LEU A 175 1.36 1.18 16.01
C LEU A 175 2.62 2.05 15.87
N THR A 176 2.54 3.10 15.05
CA THR A 176 3.63 4.09 14.91
C THR A 176 3.86 4.79 16.25
N GLU A 177 2.80 5.22 16.94
CA GLU A 177 2.88 5.79 18.29
C GLU A 177 3.47 4.80 19.31
N LEU A 178 3.03 3.53 19.27
CA LEU A 178 3.58 2.47 20.13
C LEU A 178 5.09 2.31 19.91
N VAL A 179 5.54 2.25 18.65
CA VAL A 179 6.96 2.10 18.32
C VAL A 179 7.75 3.33 18.76
N ILE A 180 7.27 4.55 18.50
CA ILE A 180 7.93 5.79 18.96
C ILE A 180 8.06 5.81 20.48
N ALA A 181 7.04 5.36 21.20
CA ALA A 181 7.04 5.35 22.66
C ALA A 181 8.04 4.33 23.24
N LEU A 182 8.26 3.20 22.55
CA LEU A 182 9.20 2.16 22.98
C LEU A 182 10.65 2.47 22.55
N ASP A 183 10.83 2.90 21.31
CA ASP A 183 12.13 3.21 20.73
C ASP A 183 12.04 4.40 19.74
N PRO A 184 12.20 5.64 20.24
CA PRO A 184 12.16 6.82 19.39
C PRO A 184 13.33 6.89 18.41
N ASP A 185 14.48 6.29 18.74
CA ASP A 185 15.68 6.31 17.90
C ASP A 185 15.53 5.35 16.72
N ALA A 186 15.01 4.14 16.94
CA ALA A 186 14.66 3.21 15.85
C ALA A 186 13.59 3.81 14.94
N ALA A 187 12.56 4.44 15.50
CA ALA A 187 11.54 5.12 14.71
C ALA A 187 12.14 6.26 13.85
N ALA A 188 13.04 7.05 14.41
CA ALA A 188 13.73 8.13 13.70
C ALA A 188 14.67 7.57 12.60
N HIS A 189 15.40 6.49 12.89
CA HIS A 189 16.26 5.83 11.91
C HIS A 189 15.46 5.22 10.76
N ALA A 190 14.39 4.48 11.04
CA ALA A 190 13.53 3.88 10.04
C ALA A 190 12.91 4.94 9.10
N ARG A 191 12.54 6.11 9.62
CA ARG A 191 12.06 7.24 8.80
C ARG A 191 13.13 7.75 7.85
N ARG A 192 14.38 7.92 8.31
CA ARG A 192 15.50 8.35 7.46
C ARG A 192 15.82 7.31 6.39
N ASP A 193 15.93 6.05 6.79
CA ASP A 193 16.22 4.93 5.90
C ASP A 193 15.11 4.70 4.85
N PHE A 194 13.85 4.89 5.23
CA PHE A 194 12.74 4.94 4.27
C PHE A 194 12.87 6.14 3.32
N ALA A 195 13.17 7.33 3.85
CA ALA A 195 13.36 8.51 3.02
C ALA A 195 14.46 8.30 1.97
N ASP A 196 15.63 7.81 2.38
CA ASP A 196 16.79 7.58 1.51
C ASP A 196 16.49 6.60 0.37
N ARG A 197 15.64 5.59 0.60
CA ARG A 197 15.30 4.57 -0.39
C ARG A 197 14.08 4.89 -1.25
N ASN A 198 13.12 5.63 -0.70
CA ASN A 198 11.79 5.74 -1.28
C ASN A 198 11.45 7.16 -1.74
N GLN A 199 12.09 8.21 -1.21
CA GLN A 199 11.80 9.57 -1.67
C GLN A 199 12.27 9.76 -3.11
N ASN A 200 11.30 9.87 -4.00
CA ASN A 200 11.54 10.06 -5.41
C ASN A 200 10.29 10.68 -6.06
N ILE A 201 10.50 11.34 -7.20
CA ILE A 201 9.44 11.85 -8.06
C ILE A 201 9.59 11.20 -9.43
N HIS A 202 8.52 10.58 -9.90
CA HIS A 202 8.42 9.98 -11.22
C HIS A 202 7.51 10.82 -12.10
N ILE A 203 8.04 11.18 -13.27
CA ILE A 203 7.28 11.79 -14.36
C ILE A 203 7.34 10.83 -15.53
N ARG A 204 6.19 10.27 -15.91
CA ARG A 204 6.09 9.29 -16.99
C ARG A 204 5.16 9.80 -18.08
N PRO A 205 5.54 9.71 -19.36
CA PRO A 205 4.62 9.96 -20.46
C PRO A 205 3.38 9.07 -20.30
N ASP A 206 2.22 9.66 -20.57
CA ASP A 206 0.92 8.99 -20.60
C ASP A 206 0.27 9.24 -21.97
N THR A 207 -0.93 8.72 -22.15
CA THR A 207 -1.67 8.75 -23.41
C THR A 207 -2.11 10.18 -23.74
N HIS A 208 -2.29 10.46 -25.04
CA HIS A 208 -2.82 11.74 -25.53
C HIS A 208 -1.99 12.97 -25.14
N GLY A 209 -0.66 12.85 -25.06
CA GLY A 209 0.23 13.97 -24.72
C GLY A 209 0.16 14.42 -23.26
N HIS A 210 -0.36 13.56 -22.38
CA HIS A 210 -0.39 13.80 -20.94
C HIS A 210 0.83 13.16 -20.27
N VAL A 211 1.07 13.53 -19.00
CA VAL A 211 2.07 12.89 -18.15
C VAL A 211 1.42 12.46 -16.83
N THR A 212 1.81 11.31 -16.31
CA THR A 212 1.54 10.95 -14.92
C THR A 212 2.68 11.45 -14.05
N LEU A 213 2.33 12.18 -12.99
CA LEU A 213 3.23 12.59 -11.92
C LEU A 213 2.88 11.78 -10.66
N ASP A 214 3.83 11.01 -10.15
CA ASP A 214 3.71 10.28 -8.89
C ASP A 214 4.99 10.46 -8.07
N GLY A 215 4.89 10.43 -6.74
CA GLY A 215 6.05 10.63 -5.88
C GLY A 215 5.81 10.30 -4.42
N CYS A 216 6.90 10.01 -3.72
CA CYS A 216 6.92 9.79 -2.28
C CYS A 216 7.64 10.97 -1.62
N LEU A 217 6.91 11.74 -0.83
CA LEU A 217 7.38 12.97 -0.20
C LEU A 217 7.22 12.88 1.33
N PRO A 218 7.95 13.69 2.12
CA PRO A 218 7.60 13.93 3.52
C PRO A 218 6.13 14.31 3.67
N ALA A 219 5.46 13.77 4.69
CA ALA A 219 4.03 13.99 4.92
C ALA A 219 3.67 15.49 5.03
N GLU A 220 4.52 16.27 5.71
CA GLU A 220 4.38 17.73 5.84
C GLU A 220 4.35 18.45 4.48
N GLN A 221 5.15 18.00 3.51
CA GLN A 221 5.15 18.58 2.15
C GLN A 221 3.87 18.23 1.41
N GLY A 222 3.39 16.98 1.55
CA GLY A 222 2.13 16.54 0.95
C GLY A 222 0.92 17.31 1.48
N VAL A 223 0.85 17.51 2.80
CA VAL A 223 -0.19 18.31 3.47
C VAL A 223 -0.12 19.76 2.99
N HIS A 224 1.05 20.37 3.04
CA HIS A 224 1.24 21.75 2.59
C HIS A 224 0.84 21.95 1.12
N LEU A 225 1.20 21.01 0.22
CA LEU A 225 0.80 21.07 -1.19
C LEU A 225 -0.72 20.95 -1.36
N ALA A 226 -1.36 20.03 -0.64
CA ALA A 226 -2.81 19.84 -0.70
C ALA A 226 -3.58 21.07 -0.18
N GLU A 227 -3.12 21.65 0.93
CA GLU A 227 -3.65 22.90 1.48
C GLU A 227 -3.46 24.05 0.50
N ARG A 228 -2.27 24.20 -0.09
CA ARG A 228 -1.96 25.25 -1.06
C ARG A 228 -2.83 25.17 -2.31
N ILE A 229 -3.02 23.97 -2.86
CA ILE A 229 -3.94 23.73 -3.99
C ILE A 229 -5.37 24.12 -3.62
N SER A 230 -5.82 23.72 -2.44
CA SER A 230 -7.20 23.97 -1.99
C SER A 230 -7.46 25.45 -1.72
N ALA A 231 -6.50 26.14 -1.10
CA ALA A 231 -6.54 27.58 -0.88
C ALA A 231 -6.61 28.33 -2.22
N LEU A 232 -5.72 28.01 -3.17
CA LEU A 232 -5.68 28.68 -4.46
C LEU A 232 -6.98 28.48 -5.26
N ILE A 233 -7.56 27.29 -5.22
CA ILE A 233 -8.87 27.01 -5.82
C ILE A 233 -9.96 27.85 -5.18
N THR A 234 -9.98 27.95 -3.85
CA THR A 234 -11.00 28.69 -3.09
C THR A 234 -10.88 30.20 -3.33
N GLU A 235 -9.66 30.70 -3.43
CA GLU A 235 -9.37 32.12 -3.66
C GLU A 235 -9.71 32.56 -5.10
N ARG A 236 -9.47 31.71 -6.11
CA ARG A 236 -9.50 32.13 -7.52
C ARG A 236 -10.65 31.56 -8.35
N LEU A 237 -11.39 30.56 -7.85
CA LEU A 237 -12.50 29.94 -8.56
C LEU A 237 -13.81 30.11 -7.81
N CYS A 238 -14.89 30.48 -8.52
CA CYS A 238 -16.23 30.44 -7.95
C CYS A 238 -16.83 29.01 -8.02
N SER A 239 -17.99 28.83 -7.38
CA SER A 239 -18.74 27.57 -7.40
C SER A 239 -19.10 27.11 -8.83
N ASP A 240 -19.33 28.07 -9.73
CA ASP A 240 -19.85 27.86 -11.08
C ASP A 240 -18.74 27.57 -12.11
N ASP A 241 -17.49 27.39 -11.66
CA ASP A 241 -16.42 26.99 -12.57
C ASP A 241 -16.74 25.63 -13.23
N PRO A 242 -16.76 25.53 -14.56
CA PRO A 242 -17.26 24.33 -15.25
C PRO A 242 -16.28 23.15 -15.17
N ARG A 243 -15.05 23.33 -14.65
CA ARG A 243 -14.07 22.25 -14.55
C ARG A 243 -14.43 21.28 -13.43
N THR A 244 -14.15 19.99 -13.63
CA THR A 244 -14.24 18.99 -12.56
C THR A 244 -13.24 19.28 -11.44
N PRO A 245 -13.47 18.83 -10.19
CA PRO A 245 -12.53 19.03 -9.09
C PRO A 245 -11.09 18.58 -9.41
N GLY A 246 -10.94 17.46 -10.14
CA GLY A 246 -9.64 17.00 -10.61
C GLY A 246 -8.95 17.98 -11.56
N ARG A 247 -9.67 18.51 -12.55
CA ARG A 247 -9.14 19.50 -13.51
C ARG A 247 -8.81 20.84 -12.83
N ARG A 248 -9.57 21.26 -11.82
CA ARG A 248 -9.26 22.45 -11.00
C ARG A 248 -7.93 22.28 -10.26
N ARG A 249 -7.68 21.10 -9.68
CA ARG A 249 -6.39 20.78 -9.03
C ARG A 249 -5.21 20.80 -10.00
N VAL A 250 -5.39 20.29 -11.22
CA VAL A 250 -4.33 20.34 -12.26
C VAL A 250 -4.01 21.78 -12.65
N ALA A 251 -5.03 22.63 -12.86
CA ALA A 251 -4.81 24.04 -13.17
C ALA A 251 -4.14 24.79 -12.01
N ALA A 252 -4.57 24.54 -10.77
CA ALA A 252 -3.94 25.10 -9.58
C ALA A 252 -2.48 24.67 -9.42
N LEU A 253 -2.16 23.41 -9.73
CA LEU A 253 -0.79 22.91 -9.70
C LEU A 253 0.12 23.62 -10.73
N ALA A 254 -0.38 23.88 -11.94
CA ALA A 254 0.37 24.59 -12.97
C ALA A 254 0.72 26.03 -12.55
N ASP A 255 -0.20 26.71 -11.88
CA ASP A 255 -0.01 28.05 -11.30
C ASP A 255 1.03 28.01 -10.16
N ILE A 256 0.90 27.05 -9.23
CA ILE A 256 1.88 26.85 -8.13
C ILE A 256 3.29 26.60 -8.68
N GLN A 257 3.41 25.85 -9.78
CA GLN A 257 4.70 25.58 -10.44
C GLN A 257 5.27 26.78 -11.19
N GLY A 258 4.49 27.85 -11.38
CA GLY A 258 4.89 29.01 -12.16
C GLY A 258 5.03 28.71 -13.66
N LEU A 259 4.26 27.74 -14.18
CA LEU A 259 4.27 27.45 -15.62
C LEU A 259 3.88 28.73 -16.38
N PRO A 260 4.72 29.23 -17.33
CA PRO A 260 4.48 30.51 -17.98
C PRO A 260 3.07 30.60 -18.59
N GLY A 261 2.31 31.62 -18.19
CA GLY A 261 0.94 31.87 -18.65
C GLY A 261 -0.14 30.99 -18.00
N ALA A 262 0.20 30.08 -17.09
CA ALA A 262 -0.74 29.16 -16.46
C ALA A 262 -1.28 29.66 -15.11
N TYR A 263 -1.71 30.93 -15.06
CA TYR A 263 -2.37 31.47 -13.88
C TYR A 263 -3.78 30.88 -13.73
N LEU A 264 -4.15 30.49 -12.51
CA LEU A 264 -5.47 29.96 -12.22
C LEU A 264 -6.51 31.07 -12.28
N THR A 265 -7.25 31.12 -13.37
CA THR A 265 -8.40 32.02 -13.56
C THR A 265 -9.70 31.23 -13.61
N CYS A 266 -10.81 31.86 -13.21
CA CYS A 266 -12.13 31.23 -13.25
C CYS A 266 -12.70 31.18 -14.68
N HIS A 267 -13.32 30.06 -15.05
CA HIS A 267 -13.90 29.82 -16.38
C HIS A 267 -15.44 29.81 -16.37
N CYS A 268 -16.09 30.43 -15.37
CA CYS A 268 -17.56 30.46 -15.26
C CYS A 268 -18.24 31.30 -16.36
N GLY A 269 -17.50 32.20 -17.02
CA GLY A 269 -18.01 33.02 -18.11
C GLY A 269 -18.86 34.23 -17.68
N SER A 270 -19.03 34.47 -16.37
CA SER A 270 -19.73 35.64 -15.84
C SER A 270 -18.81 36.87 -15.82
N THR A 271 -19.34 38.02 -16.26
CA THR A 271 -18.66 39.32 -16.13
C THR A 271 -18.58 39.79 -14.68
N ASP A 272 -19.53 39.37 -13.84
CA ASP A 272 -19.59 39.68 -12.41
C ASP A 272 -19.14 38.48 -11.57
N CYS A 273 -18.08 37.79 -12.03
CA CYS A 273 -17.57 36.63 -11.32
C CYS A 273 -17.02 37.07 -9.94
N PRO A 274 -17.49 36.48 -8.83
CA PRO A 274 -17.04 36.86 -7.49
C PRO A 274 -15.57 36.50 -7.23
N ALA A 275 -14.98 35.63 -8.05
CA ALA A 275 -13.58 35.24 -7.97
C ALA A 275 -12.64 36.08 -8.83
N THR A 276 -13.19 36.97 -9.68
CA THR A 276 -12.39 38.00 -10.34
C THR A 276 -12.20 39.13 -9.32
N PRO A 277 -10.96 39.46 -8.92
CA PRO A 277 -10.76 40.63 -8.07
C PRO A 277 -11.33 41.85 -8.80
N SER A 278 -12.26 42.55 -8.16
CA SER A 278 -12.71 43.85 -8.64
C SER A 278 -11.48 44.75 -8.66
N ASP A 279 -11.11 45.28 -9.82
CA ASP A 279 -9.99 46.22 -9.92
C ASP A 279 -10.17 47.34 -8.88
N PRO A 280 -9.21 47.57 -7.96
CA PRO A 280 -9.20 48.83 -7.24
C PRO A 280 -9.01 49.93 -8.28
N ALA A 281 -9.99 50.82 -8.38
CA ALA A 281 -10.02 51.92 -9.33
C ALA A 281 -8.63 52.56 -9.50
N THR A 282 -8.10 52.49 -10.71
CA THR A 282 -6.86 53.12 -11.15
C THR A 282 -6.89 54.62 -10.82
N PRO A 283 -5.97 55.16 -10.00
CA PRO A 283 -5.75 56.60 -9.93
C PRO A 283 -5.14 57.09 -11.26
N PRO A 284 -5.41 58.33 -11.69
CA PRO A 284 -5.05 58.80 -13.02
C PRO A 284 -3.52 58.88 -13.21
N ASP A 285 -3.12 58.61 -14.45
CA ASP A 285 -1.77 58.56 -14.99
C ASP A 285 -0.83 59.62 -14.42
N GLY A 286 0.20 59.16 -13.69
CA GLY A 286 1.40 59.89 -13.36
C GLY A 286 2.55 59.42 -14.23
N GLN A 287 2.65 59.98 -15.42
CA GLN A 287 3.77 59.81 -16.35
C GLN A 287 5.11 59.95 -15.61
N THR A 288 5.87 58.85 -15.51
CA THR A 288 7.28 58.92 -15.17
C THR A 288 8.05 57.96 -16.05
N ASP A 289 8.71 58.58 -17.01
CA ASP A 289 9.68 58.07 -17.94
C ASP A 289 10.93 57.60 -17.18
N CYS A 290 11.38 56.36 -17.38
CA CYS A 290 12.75 55.90 -17.07
C CYS A 290 13.06 54.62 -17.86
N ASP A 291 13.79 54.82 -18.96
CA ASP A 291 14.83 53.92 -19.48
C ASP A 291 15.56 53.14 -18.38
N THR A 292 15.75 51.82 -18.55
CA THR A 292 17.07 51.15 -18.43
C THR A 292 17.01 49.73 -19.04
N ALA A 293 18.09 49.37 -19.74
CA ALA A 293 18.32 48.20 -20.58
C ALA A 293 18.55 46.86 -19.80
N PRO A 294 18.80 45.72 -20.48
CA PRO A 294 18.66 44.35 -19.94
C PRO A 294 19.89 43.86 -19.16
N PHE A 295 19.67 42.89 -18.26
CA PHE A 295 20.72 42.13 -17.60
C PHE A 295 20.85 40.74 -18.23
N ASP A 296 22.03 40.47 -18.80
CA ASP A 296 22.59 39.12 -19.03
C ASP A 296 23.19 38.61 -17.71
N ASP A 297 22.73 37.45 -17.24
CA ASP A 297 23.51 36.23 -16.87
C ASP A 297 22.56 35.14 -16.33
#